data_AF-A0A963PSF5-F1
#
_entry.id   AF-A0A963PSF5-F1
#
_cell.length_a   1.000
_cell.length_b   1.000
_cell.length_c   1.000
_cell.angle_alpha   90.00
_cell.angle_beta   90.00
_cell.angle_gamma   90.00
#
_symmetry.space_group_name_H-M   'P 1'
#
loop_
_entity.id
_entity.type
_entity.pdbx_description
1 polymer ?
#
loop_
_entity_poly.entity_id
_entity_poly.type
_entity_poly.pdbx_seq_one_letter_code
_entity_poly.pdbx_strand_id
1 'polypeptide(L)' 'MSAEQPVFVRAWQVGPRRVTLTVPRLPDGKAGILAIEWDGSVPHHMSGAEWQQYRAGRDAAIADMSRELGLNIAVVDA' A
#
# COMPACT_ATOMS: atom_id res chain seq x y z
N MET A 1 -6.18 -21.90 11.25
CA MET A 1 -5.70 -20.80 10.39
C MET A 1 -4.70 -19.99 11.21
N SER A 2 -3.39 -20.18 10.98
CA SER A 2 -2.40 -19.28 11.55
C SER A 2 -2.39 -18.03 10.69
N ALA A 3 -2.79 -16.88 11.22
CA ALA A 3 -2.67 -15.63 10.49
C ALA A 3 -1.17 -15.34 10.35
N GLU A 4 -0.62 -15.45 9.15
CA GLU A 4 0.74 -14.97 8.88
C GLU A 4 0.78 -13.48 9.18
N GLN A 5 1.68 -13.07 10.08
CA GLN A 5 1.83 -11.66 10.40
C GLN A 5 2.40 -10.93 9.17
N PRO A 6 1.79 -9.80 8.77
CA PRO A 6 2.34 -9.00 7.68
C PRO A 6 3.74 -8.48 8.06
N VAL A 7 4.63 -8.45 7.08
CA VAL A 7 6.01 -7.94 7.27
C VAL A 7 6.08 -6.42 7.18
N PHE A 8 5.09 -5.81 6.54
CA PHE A 8 4.99 -4.37 6.44
C PHE A 8 3.53 -3.94 6.35
N VAL A 9 3.17 -2.92 7.13
CA VAL A 9 1.85 -2.30 7.11
C VAL A 9 2.02 -0.79 7.22
N ARG A 10 1.42 -0.03 6.29
CA ARG A 10 1.34 1.42 6.39
C ARG A 10 -0.05 1.89 6.07
N ALA A 11 -0.48 2.95 6.73
CA ALA A 11 -1.76 3.57 6.45
C ALA A 11 -1.63 5.08 6.35
N TRP A 12 -2.43 5.67 5.47
CA TRP A 12 -2.49 7.11 5.25
C TRP A 12 -3.93 7.55 4.96
N GLN A 13 -4.15 8.85 4.98
CA GLN A 13 -5.47 9.44 4.72
C GLN A 13 -5.60 9.89 3.27
N VAL A 14 -6.78 9.67 2.70
CA VAL A 14 -7.21 10.14 1.38
C VAL A 14 -8.63 10.69 1.52
N GLY A 15 -8.76 12.02 1.52
CA GLY A 15 -9.98 12.69 1.88
C GLY A 15 -10.45 12.25 3.28
N PRO A 16 -11.70 11.77 3.42
CA PRO A 16 -12.22 11.27 4.69
C PRO A 16 -11.87 9.79 4.96
N ARG A 17 -11.17 9.11 4.05
CA ARG A 17 -10.95 7.65 4.11
C ARG A 17 -9.52 7.32 4.50
N ARG A 18 -9.36 6.29 5.32
CA ARG A 18 -8.07 5.66 5.58
C ARG A 18 -7.78 4.60 4.50
N VAL A 19 -6.56 4.62 3.98
CA VAL A 19 -6.03 3.59 3.09
C VAL A 19 -4.94 2.83 3.82
N THR A 20 -4.92 1.50 3.71
CA THR A 20 -3.90 0.64 4.34
C THR A 20 -3.23 -0.23 3.28
N LEU A 21 -1.91 -0.12 3.16
CA LEU A 21 -1.07 -1.06 2.42
C LEU A 21 -0.59 -2.15 3.37
N THR A 22 -0.85 -3.40 3.01
CA THR A 22 -0.42 -4.60 3.73
C THR A 22 0.43 -5.46 2.81
N VAL A 23 1.63 -5.79 3.29
CA VAL A 23 2.57 -6.68 2.59
C VAL A 23 2.74 -7.94 3.43
N PRO A 24 2.28 -9.10 2.95
CA PRO A 24 2.51 -10.36 3.63
C PRO A 24 3.98 -10.75 3.52
N ARG A 25 4.43 -11.69 4.36
CA ARG A 25 5.75 -12.29 4.19
C ARG A 25 5.81 -12.97 2.81
N LEU A 26 6.74 -12.53 1.96
CA LEU A 26 6.97 -13.15 0.67
C LEU A 26 7.96 -14.30 0.83
N PRO A 27 7.67 -15.49 0.29
CA PRO A 27 8.68 -16.54 0.17
C PRO A 27 9.80 -16.07 -0.77
N ASP A 28 11.05 -16.39 -0.42
CA ASP A 28 12.23 -15.96 -1.18
C ASP A 28 12.08 -16.26 -2.68
N GLY A 29 12.34 -15.23 -3.50
CA GLY A 29 12.33 -15.32 -4.97
C GLY A 29 10.94 -15.42 -5.61
N LYS A 30 9.83 -15.29 -4.86
CA LYS A 30 8.49 -15.31 -5.43
C LYS A 30 7.89 -13.91 -5.55
N ALA A 31 7.15 -13.70 -6.63
CA ALA A 31 6.20 -12.60 -6.70
C ALA A 31 5.09 -12.83 -5.68
N GLY A 32 4.65 -11.76 -5.02
CA GLY A 32 3.48 -11.81 -4.14
C GLY A 32 2.53 -10.67 -4.39
N ILE A 33 1.36 -10.82 -3.79
CA ILE A 33 0.27 -9.86 -3.90
C ILE A 33 0.37 -8.92 -2.71
N LEU A 34 0.42 -7.63 -3.00
CA LEU A 34 0.26 -6.57 -2.01
C LEU A 34 -1.20 -6.16 -1.98
N ALA A 35 -1.75 -5.95 -0.79
CA ALA A 35 -3.13 -5.51 -0.63
C ALA A 35 -3.16 -4.03 -0.26
N ILE A 36 -3.95 -3.25 -0.99
CA ILE A 36 -4.33 -1.89 -0.59
C ILE A 36 -5.83 -1.90 -0.28
N GLU A 37 -6.15 -1.65 0.98
CA GLU A 37 -7.50 -1.68 1.50
C GLU A 37 -7.96 -0.27 1.84
N TRP A 38 -9.23 0.02 1.54
CA TRP A 38 -9.88 1.27 1.89
C TRP A 38 -10.80 1.04 3.07
N ASP A 39 -10.79 1.95 4.04
CA ASP A 39 -11.78 1.94 5.09
C ASP A 39 -13.17 2.20 4.49
N GLY A 40 -14.09 1.26 4.72
CA GLY A 40 -15.39 1.21 4.04
C GLY A 40 -15.31 0.63 2.62
N SER A 41 -15.95 1.30 1.66
CA SER A 41 -15.95 0.90 0.26
C SER A 41 -14.87 1.63 -0.54
N VAL A 42 -14.31 0.92 -1.52
CA VAL A 42 -13.41 1.54 -2.52
C VAL A 42 -14.19 2.65 -3.23
N PRO A 43 -13.65 3.88 -3.30
CA PRO A 43 -14.36 5.00 -3.91
C PRO A 43 -14.55 4.75 -5.41
N HIS A 44 -15.78 4.93 -5.91
CA HIS A 44 -16.07 4.89 -7.34
C HIS A 44 -15.47 6.08 -8.11
N HIS A 45 -15.32 7.21 -7.41
CA HIS A 45 -14.72 8.44 -7.94
C HIS A 45 -13.86 9.08 -6.87
N MET A 46 -12.72 9.63 -7.28
CA MET A 46 -11.84 10.46 -6.47
C MET A 46 -11.62 11.78 -7.16
N SER A 47 -11.68 12.86 -6.39
CA SER A 47 -11.26 14.19 -6.82
C SER A 47 -9.76 14.23 -7.15
N GLY A 48 -9.31 15.27 -7.86
CA GLY A 48 -7.89 15.46 -8.14
C GLY A 48 -7.03 15.54 -6.87
N ALA A 49 -7.55 16.17 -5.81
CA ALA A 49 -6.86 16.26 -4.52
C ALA A 49 -6.75 14.89 -3.83
N GLU A 50 -7.82 14.09 -3.86
CA GLU A 50 -7.79 12.71 -3.33
C GLU A 50 -6.81 11.84 -4.11
N TRP A 51 -6.74 11.96 -5.44
CA TRP A 51 -5.74 11.27 -6.24
C TRP A 51 -4.31 11.64 -5.85
N GLN A 52 -4.04 12.92 -5.62
CA GLN A 52 -2.73 13.39 -5.17
C GLN A 52 -2.37 12.83 -3.79
N GLN A 53 -3.32 12.84 -2.85
CA GLN A 53 -3.13 12.27 -1.51
C GLN A 53 -2.87 10.77 -1.56
N TYR A 54 -3.63 10.04 -2.38
CA TYR A 54 -3.45 8.60 -2.58
C TYR A 54 -2.06 8.29 -3.10
N ARG A 55 -1.62 8.97 -4.17
CA ARG A 55 -0.29 8.76 -4.76
C ARG A 55 0.82 9.13 -3.79
N ALA A 56 0.74 10.29 -3.14
CA ALA A 56 1.73 10.72 -2.17
C ALA A 56 1.89 9.71 -1.01
N GLY A 57 0.78 9.21 -0.47
CA GLY A 57 0.81 8.22 0.61
C GLY A 57 1.33 6.86 0.15
N ARG A 58 0.92 6.40 -1.04
CA ARG A 58 1.43 5.16 -1.65
C ARG A 58 2.94 5.24 -1.88
N ASP A 59 3.41 6.32 -2.48
CA ASP A 59 4.82 6.48 -2.85
C ASP A 59 5.70 6.58 -1.59
N ALA A 60 5.22 7.27 -0.56
CA ALA A 60 5.87 7.29 0.76
C ALA A 60 5.91 5.90 1.41
N ALA A 61 4.80 5.16 1.39
CA ALA A 61 4.76 3.80 1.94
C ALA A 61 5.69 2.84 1.18
N ILE A 62 5.85 3.01 -0.13
CA ILE A 62 6.77 2.22 -0.94
C ILE A 62 8.23 2.59 -0.63
N ALA A 63 8.53 3.87 -0.44
CA ALA A 63 9.87 4.31 -0.01
C ALA A 63 10.23 3.76 1.38
N ASP A 64 9.28 3.74 2.31
CA ASP A 64 9.44 3.12 3.63
C ASP A 64 9.68 1.61 3.50
N MET A 65 8.86 0.92 2.70
CA MET A 65 8.99 -0.51 2.45
C MET A 65 10.35 -0.86 1.83
N SER A 66 10.82 -0.07 0.87
CA SER A 66 12.14 -0.24 0.25
C SER A 66 13.26 -0.15 1.29
N ARG A 67 13.19 0.84 2.20
CA ARG A 67 14.18 1.03 3.26
C ARG A 67 14.14 -0.07 4.32
N GLU A 68 12.94 -0.48 4.75
CA GLU A 68 12.76 -1.44 5.85
C GLU A 68 13.02 -2.88 5.43
N LEU A 69 12.65 -3.24 4.19
CA LEU A 69 12.80 -4.60 3.68
C LEU A 69 14.04 -4.77 2.81
N GLY A 70 14.77 -3.68 2.49
CA GLY A 70 15.94 -3.72 1.62
C GLY A 70 15.61 -4.11 0.17
N LEU A 71 14.40 -3.76 -0.30
CA LEU A 71 13.90 -4.13 -1.62
C LEU A 71 13.99 -2.97 -2.61
N ASN A 72 14.27 -3.28 -3.88
CA ASN A 72 14.10 -2.33 -4.97
C ASN A 72 12.66 -2.45 -5.51
N ILE A 73 11.89 -1.36 -5.42
CA ILE A 73 10.47 -1.35 -5.78
C ILE A 73 10.24 -0.23 -6.80
N ALA A 74 9.46 -0.52 -7.83
CA ALA A 74 9.01 0.45 -8.82
C ALA A 74 7.49 0.38 -8.97
N VAL A 75 6.86 1.52 -9.22
CA VAL A 75 5.43 1.62 -9.53
C VAL A 75 5.28 1.98 -10.99
N VAL A 76 4.40 1.26 -11.69
CA VAL A 76 4.00 1.58 -13.06
C VAL A 76 2.51 1.95 -13.03
N ASP A 77 2.22 3.23 -13.22
CA ASP A 77 0.87 3.74 -13.39
C ASP A 77 0.59 3.98 -14.88
N ALA A 78 -0.64 3.72 -15.33
CA ALA A 78 -1.12 3.97 -16.69
C ALA A 78 -1.89 5.30 -16.78
#